data_AF-A0A843HLG0-F1
#
_entry.id   AF-A0A843HLG0-F1
#
_cell.length_a   1.000
_cell.length_b   1.000
_cell.length_c   1.000
_cell.angle_alpha   90.00
_cell.angle_beta   90.00
_cell.angle_gamma   90.00
#
_symmetry.space_group_name_H-M   'P 1'
#
loop_
_entity.id
_entity.type
_entity.pdbx_description
1 polymer ?
#
loop_
_entity_poly.entity_id
_entity_poly.type
_entity_poly.pdbx_seq_one_letter_code
_entity_poly.pdbx_strand_id
1 'polypeptide(L)'
;MKVTIFAQKKKTKEGKNFYTYLATLTKKDGDEVKVEAKFREECGAPDPKSCPVIIEVDKSDANISEKKETYTDEVGEEKEVTRRRLWISAYTVSDEKFVDSSLDEFE
;
A
#
# COMPACT_ATOMS: atom_id res chain seq x y z
N MET A 1 2.71 7.91 -12.63
CA MET A 1 3.71 7.28 -11.73
C MET A 1 3.37 5.81 -11.58
N LYS A 2 4.37 4.93 -11.55
CA LYS A 2 4.14 3.48 -11.39
C LYS A 2 4.13 3.13 -9.90
N VAL A 3 3.14 2.35 -9.48
CA VAL A 3 3.00 1.91 -8.09
C VAL A 3 2.73 0.42 -8.08
N THR A 4 3.55 -0.34 -7.36
CA THR A 4 3.28 -1.75 -7.13
C THR A 4 2.31 -1.90 -5.97
N ILE A 5 1.17 -2.55 -6.24
CA ILE A 5 0.10 -2.80 -5.29
C ILE A 5 0.14 -4.26 -4.87
N PHE A 6 0.19 -4.49 -3.56
CA PHE A 6 0.07 -5.79 -2.93
C PHE A 6 -1.28 -5.89 -2.22
N ALA A 7 -1.94 -7.04 -2.28
CA ALA A 7 -3.16 -7.31 -1.52
C ALA A 7 -2.85 -8.19 -0.31
N GLN A 8 -3.24 -7.73 0.88
CA GLN A 8 -3.15 -8.50 2.11
C GLN A 8 -4.55 -8.85 2.60
N LYS A 9 -4.84 -10.13 2.76
CA LYS A 9 -6.08 -10.60 3.37
C LYS A 9 -6.03 -10.38 4.88
N LYS A 10 -7.04 -9.73 5.43
CA LYS A 10 -7.24 -9.48 6.86
C LYS A 10 -8.61 -9.98 7.31
N LYS A 11 -8.75 -10.12 8.62
CA LYS A 11 -9.99 -10.55 9.28
C LYS A 11 -10.46 -9.44 10.22
N THR A 12 -11.75 -9.09 10.17
CA THR A 12 -12.34 -8.17 11.15
C THR A 12 -12.44 -8.86 12.51
N LYS A 13 -12.69 -8.09 13.58
CA LYS A 13 -12.99 -8.64 14.92
C LYS A 13 -14.18 -9.59 14.90
N GLU A 14 -15.15 -9.34 14.02
CA GLU A 14 -16.34 -10.15 13.79
C GLU A 14 -16.09 -11.37 12.87
N GLY A 15 -14.85 -11.59 12.42
CA GLY A 15 -14.47 -12.76 11.65
C GLY A 15 -14.65 -12.63 10.13
N LYS A 16 -15.10 -11.48 9.61
CA LYS A 16 -15.27 -11.26 8.17
C LYS A 16 -13.92 -11.02 7.49
N ASN A 17 -13.69 -11.69 6.36
CA ASN A 17 -12.49 -11.46 5.55
C ASN A 17 -12.63 -10.18 4.73
N PHE A 18 -11.56 -9.39 4.65
CA PHE A 18 -11.43 -8.24 3.77
C PHE A 18 -9.99 -8.10 3.28
N TYR A 19 -9.77 -7.32 2.23
CA TYR A 19 -8.42 -7.04 1.72
C TYR A 19 -8.01 -5.62 2.06
N THR A 20 -6.75 -5.46 2.46
CA THR A 20 -6.06 -4.18 2.53
C THR A 20 -4.96 -4.15 1.48
N TYR A 21 -4.75 -3.00 0.86
CA TYR A 21 -3.72 -2.86 -0.16
C TYR A 21 -2.51 -2.12 0.41
N LEU A 22 -1.32 -2.59 0.05
CA LEU A 22 -0.04 -2.03 0.46
C LEU A 22 0.74 -1.62 -0.77
N ALA A 23 1.52 -0.56 -0.66
CA ALA A 23 2.42 -0.11 -1.70
C ALA A 23 3.70 0.44 -1.09
N THR A 24 4.77 0.45 -1.88
CA THR A 24 6.00 1.17 -1.57
C THR A 24 6.15 2.31 -2.57
N LEU A 25 6.41 3.51 -2.07
CA LEU A 25 6.67 4.70 -2.88
C LEU A 25 8.12 5.14 -2.66
N THR A 26 8.85 5.35 -3.75
CA THR A 26 10.20 5.93 -3.69
C THR A 26 10.09 7.45 -3.73
N LYS A 27 10.61 8.12 -2.71
CA LYS A 27 10.74 9.58 -2.67
C LYS A 27 11.86 10.05 -3.59
N LYS A 28 11.93 11.37 -3.82
CA LYS A 28 12.97 11.99 -4.68
C LYS A 28 14.39 11.82 -4.13
N ASP A 29 14.54 11.67 -2.83
CA ASP A 29 15.80 11.45 -2.11
C ASP A 29 16.24 9.97 -2.13
N GLY A 30 15.43 9.07 -2.70
CA GLY A 30 15.70 7.64 -2.76
C GLY A 30 15.09 6.85 -1.59
N ASP A 31 14.53 7.51 -0.58
CA ASP A 31 13.90 6.84 0.54
C ASP A 31 12.62 6.10 0.13
N GLU A 32 12.51 4.85 0.53
CA GLU A 32 11.30 4.06 0.34
C GLU A 32 10.31 4.29 1.48
N VAL A 33 9.05 4.49 1.10
CA VAL A 33 7.96 4.73 2.04
C VAL A 33 6.86 3.72 1.81
N LYS A 34 6.62 2.88 2.83
CA LYS A 34 5.48 1.97 2.87
C LYS A 34 4.20 2.74 3.16
N VAL A 35 3.18 2.52 2.35
CA VAL A 35 1.87 3.17 2.47
C VAL A 35 0.74 2.13 2.37
N GLU A 36 -0.37 2.41 3.04
CA GLU A 36 -1.63 1.72 2.77
C GLU A 36 -2.28 2.37 1.55
N ALA A 37 -2.53 1.59 0.49
CA ALA A 37 -3.25 2.07 -0.68
C ALA A 37 -4.77 1.99 -0.44
N LYS A 38 -5.47 3.09 -0.72
CA LYS A 38 -6.93 3.20 -0.68
C LYS A 38 -7.43 3.68 -2.03
N PHE A 39 -8.33 2.93 -2.60
CA PHE A 39 -8.99 3.27 -3.86
C PHE A 39 -10.32 3.92 -3.56
N ARG A 40 -10.62 5.04 -4.22
CA ARG A 40 -11.97 5.61 -4.17
C ARG A 40 -12.94 4.62 -4.81
N GLU A 41 -14.17 4.61 -4.31
CA GLU A 41 -15.22 3.70 -4.77
C GLU A 41 -15.42 3.80 -6.30
N GLU A 42 -15.33 5.01 -6.82
CA GLU A 42 -15.49 5.40 -8.22
C GLU A 42 -14.54 4.68 -9.19
N CYS A 43 -13.30 4.44 -8.77
CA CYS A 43 -12.28 3.78 -9.59
C CYS A 43 -12.16 2.28 -9.33
N GLY A 44 -12.75 1.79 -8.24
CA GLY A 44 -12.59 0.41 -7.78
C GLY A 44 -11.17 0.07 -7.34
N ALA A 45 -11.03 -1.02 -6.59
CA ALA A 45 -9.71 -1.58 -6.27
C ALA A 45 -9.34 -2.66 -7.30
N PRO A 46 -8.04 -2.91 -7.55
CA PRO A 46 -7.60 -4.06 -8.34
C PRO A 46 -8.13 -5.37 -7.74
N ASP A 47 -8.31 -6.40 -8.57
CA ASP A 47 -8.65 -7.73 -8.05
C ASP A 47 -7.53 -8.21 -7.11
N PRO A 48 -7.83 -8.48 -5.82
CA PRO A 48 -6.83 -8.91 -4.86
C PRO A 48 -6.14 -10.23 -5.24
N LYS A 49 -6.76 -11.06 -6.09
CA LYS A 49 -6.15 -12.31 -6.59
C LYS A 49 -5.14 -12.07 -7.71
N SER A 50 -5.19 -10.91 -8.36
CA SER A 50 -4.26 -10.52 -9.42
C SER A 50 -3.06 -9.73 -8.88
N CYS A 51 -3.01 -9.48 -7.57
CA CYS A 51 -1.88 -8.84 -6.92
C CYS A 51 -0.73 -9.85 -6.68
N PRO A 52 0.55 -9.42 -6.71
CA PRO A 52 0.99 -8.04 -6.92
C PRO A 52 0.81 -7.54 -8.35
N VAL A 53 0.39 -6.27 -8.49
CA VAL A 53 0.13 -5.62 -9.78
C VAL A 53 0.77 -4.24 -9.82
N ILE A 54 1.26 -3.82 -10.98
CA ILE A 54 1.76 -2.47 -11.20
C ILE A 54 0.62 -1.62 -11.77
N ILE A 55 0.33 -0.49 -11.14
CA ILE A 55 -0.64 0.49 -11.64
C ILE A 55 0.06 1.78 -12.04
N GLU A 56 -0.49 2.44 -13.05
CA GLU A 56 -0.09 3.79 -13.45
C GLU A 56 -1.12 4.79 -12.93
N VAL A 57 -0.63 5.77 -12.17
CA VAL A 57 -1.44 6.79 -11.50
C VAL A 57 -0.92 8.16 -11.83
N ASP A 58 -1.77 9.07 -12.28
CA ASP A 58 -1.41 10.48 -12.44
C ASP A 58 -1.31 11.18 -11.09
N LYS A 59 -0.44 12.18 -10.98
CA LYS A 59 -0.25 12.91 -9.71
C LYS A 59 -1.51 13.67 -9.29
N SER A 60 -2.34 14.09 -10.24
CA SER A 60 -3.66 14.69 -9.99
C SER A 60 -4.64 13.71 -9.35
N ASP A 61 -4.42 12.42 -9.59
CA ASP A 61 -5.33 11.34 -9.23
C ASP A 61 -4.87 10.53 -8.01
N ALA A 62 -3.89 11.09 -7.29
CA ALA A 62 -3.35 10.53 -6.06
C ALA A 62 -3.12 11.59 -4.99
N ASN A 63 -3.38 11.23 -3.74
CA ASN A 63 -3.01 12.04 -2.59
C ASN A 63 -2.46 11.18 -1.44
N ILE A 64 -1.42 11.64 -0.76
CA ILE A 64 -0.89 11.00 0.44
C ILE A 64 -1.42 11.72 1.67
N SER A 65 -2.01 10.96 2.59
CA SER A 65 -2.38 11.42 3.92
C SER A 65 -1.51 10.74 4.96
N GLU A 66 -1.03 11.52 5.93
CA GLU A 66 -0.23 11.03 7.04
C GLU A 66 -0.99 11.22 8.35
N LYS A 67 -0.98 10.19 9.19
CA LYS A 67 -1.57 10.23 10.53
C LYS A 67 -0.57 9.67 11.52
N LYS A 68 -0.23 10.47 12.52
CA LYS A 68 0.53 10.01 13.69
C LYS A 68 -0.41 9.26 14.62
N GLU A 69 -0.03 8.05 15.01
CA GLU A 69 -0.75 7.25 15.99
C GLU A 69 0.24 6.76 17.04
N THR A 70 -0.08 6.99 18.31
CA THR A 70 0.63 6.40 19.45
C THR A 70 -0.01 5.06 19.79
N TYR A 71 0.81 4.04 20.00
CA TYR A 71 0.36 2.78 20.60
C TYR A 71 1.30 2.37 21.72
N THR A 72 0.73 1.74 22.74
CA THR A 72 1.49 1.09 23.80
C THR A 72 1.92 -0.29 23.31
N ASP A 73 3.21 -0.56 23.33
CA ASP A 73 3.74 -1.87 22.98
C ASP A 73 3.55 -2.90 24.11
N GLU A 74 4.02 -4.12 23.86
CA GLU A 74 3.91 -5.27 24.76
C GLU A 74 4.66 -5.09 26.09
N VAL A 75 5.57 -4.12 26.14
CA VAL A 75 6.43 -3.78 27.28
C VAL A 75 5.89 -2.56 28.04
N GLY A 76 4.81 -1.93 27.56
CA GLY A 76 4.19 -0.76 28.17
C GLY A 76 4.76 0.58 27.68
N GLU A 77 5.61 0.59 26.65
CA GLU A 77 6.19 1.81 26.10
C GLU A 77 5.27 2.44 25.04
N GLU A 78 5.06 3.76 25.10
CA GLU A 78 4.36 4.50 24.05
C GLU A 78 5.26 4.71 22.84
N LYS A 79 4.89 4.13 21.70
CA LYS A 79 5.56 4.32 20.41
C LYS A 79 4.71 5.15 19.48
N GLU A 80 5.28 6.23 18.94
CA GLU A 80 4.67 7.02 17.87
C GLU A 80 4.99 6.36 16.51
N VAL A 81 3.95 5.98 15.77
CA VAL A 81 4.08 5.52 14.39
C VAL A 81 3.33 6.44 13.45
N THR A 82 4.02 6.87 12.39
CA THR A 82 3.39 7.61 11.29
C THR A 82 2.79 6.61 10.31
N ARG A 83 1.46 6.51 10.30
CA ARG A 83 0.72 5.78 9.27
C ARG A 83 0.51 6.66 8.04
N ARG A 84 0.80 6.10 6.88
CA ARG A 84 0.64 6.77 5.59
C ARG A 84 -0.39 6.06 4.74
N ARG A 85 -1.29 6.81 4.14
CA ARG A 85 -2.31 6.31 3.21
C ARG A 85 -2.23 7.04 1.89
N LEU A 86 -2.07 6.28 0.82
CA LEU A 86 -2.16 6.74 -0.56
C LEU A 86 -3.61 6.57 -1.04
N TRP A 87 -4.31 7.67 -1.24
CA TRP A 87 -5.63 7.70 -1.85
C TRP A 87 -5.49 7.80 -3.36
N ILE A 88 -6.13 6.89 -4.09
CA ILE A 88 -6.11 6.80 -5.55
C ILE A 88 -7.55 7.05 -6.04
N SER A 89 -7.73 8.03 -6.91
CA SER A 89 -9.03 8.36 -7.53
C SER A 89 -9.17 7.87 -8.97
N ALA A 90 -8.06 7.61 -9.67
CA ALA A 90 -8.04 6.99 -10.99
C ALA A 90 -6.70 6.30 -11.21
N TYR A 91 -6.69 5.19 -11.96
CA TYR A 91 -5.49 4.47 -12.35
C TYR A 91 -5.74 3.58 -13.56
N THR A 92 -4.66 3.14 -14.19
CA THR A 92 -4.68 2.05 -15.16
C THR A 92 -3.78 0.92 -14.66
N VAL A 93 -4.10 -0.33 -15.03
CA VAL A 93 -3.23 -1.47 -14.76
C VAL A 93 -2.16 -1.51 -15.84
N SER A 94 -0.88 -1.54 -15.46
CA SER A 94 0.22 -1.69 -16.39
C SER A 94 0.28 -3.12 -16.93
N ASP A 95 0.71 -3.30 -18.17
CA ASP A 95 1.03 -4.60 -18.76
C ASP A 95 2.31 -5.22 -18.15
N GLU A 96 3.10 -4.43 -17.42
CA GLU A 96 4.30 -4.90 -16.74
C GLU A 96 3.96 -5.84 -15.58
N LYS A 97 4.71 -6.95 -15.52
CA LYS A 97 4.61 -7.90 -14.42
C LYS A 97 5.55 -7.48 -13.30
N PHE A 98 5.06 -7.61 -12.07
CA PHE A 98 5.91 -7.54 -10.89
C PHE A 98 6.92 -8.72 -10.91
N VAL A 99 8.20 -8.40 -10.68
CA VAL A 99 9.28 -9.38 -10.50
C VAL A 99 9.76 -9.24 -9.06
N ASP A 100 9.69 -10.32 -8.30
CA ASP A 100 10.16 -10.35 -6.92
C ASP A 100 11.65 -10.70 -6.90
N SER A 101 12.49 -9.74 -6.52
CA SER A 101 13.94 -9.93 -6.32
C SER A 101 14.32 -9.87 -4.84
N SER A 102 13.34 -9.93 -3.91
CA SER A 102 13.58 -9.72 -2.48
C SER A 102 14.44 -10.81 -1.81
N LEU A 103 14.65 -11.94 -2.49
CA LEU A 103 15.47 -13.05 -2.02
C LEU A 103 16.79 -13.24 -2.81
N ASP A 104 17.07 -12.41 -3.81
CA ASP A 104 18.24 -12.56 -4.69
C ASP A 104 19.56 -12.41 -3.93
N GLU A 105 19.58 -11.71 -2.79
CA GLU A 105 20.76 -11.53 -1.95
C GLU A 105 20.92 -12.59 -0.84
N PHE A 106 20.03 -13.58 -0.76
CA PHE A 106 19.99 -14.58 0.31
C PHE A 106 20.40 -16.01 -0.13
N GLU A 107 21.17 -16.13 -1.22
CA GLU A 107 21.76 -17.41 -1.69
C GLU A 107 22.87 -17.97 -0.80
#